data_AF-A0AA38CNA8-F1
#
_entry.id   AF-A0AA38CNA8-F1
#
_cell.length_a   1.000
_cell.length_b   1.000
_cell.length_c   1.000
_cell.angle_alpha   90.00
_cell.angle_beta   90.00
_cell.angle_gamma   90.00
#
_symmetry.space_group_name_H-M   'P 1'
#
loop_
_entity.id
_entity.type
_entity.pdbx_description
1 polymer ?
#
loop_
_entity_poly.entity_id
_entity_poly.type
_entity_poly.pdbx_seq_one_letter_code
_entity_poly.pdbx_strand_id
1 'polypeptide(L)'
;MVLRTMEQDRIKEFKWMVQKVLNAKDIKKPPPFYFSLIMGEHIGHNCMVENGASNTVMPNAIAEKLGLQYEPTEKSVLQLDGIVMNTVGVIKNLE
;
A
#
# COMPACT_ATOMS: atom_id res chain seq x y z
N MET A 1 2.38 11.17 -5.49
CA MET A 1 2.24 10.70 -4.09
C MET A 1 2.91 11.71 -3.17
N VAL A 2 2.16 12.71 -2.71
CA VAL A 2 2.60 13.61 -1.64
C VAL A 2 2.36 12.90 -0.32
N LEU A 3 3.42 12.39 0.30
CA LEU A 3 3.38 12.06 1.72
C LEU A 3 3.24 13.38 2.46
N ARG A 4 2.01 13.79 2.80
CA ARG A 4 1.83 14.90 3.74
C ARG A 4 2.57 14.51 5.02
N THR A 5 3.47 15.39 5.46
CA THR A 5 4.33 15.16 6.61
C THR A 5 3.48 14.75 7.80
N MET A 6 3.59 13.48 8.20
CA MET A 6 3.28 13.11 9.58
C MET A 6 4.13 14.02 10.46
N GLU A 7 3.52 14.68 11.44
CA GLU A 7 4.26 15.43 12.46
C GLU A 7 5.37 14.52 13.03
N GLN A 8 6.55 15.08 13.30
CA GLN A 8 7.75 14.30 13.66
C GLN A 8 7.49 13.31 14.80
N ASP A 9 6.63 13.66 15.74
CA ASP A 9 6.24 12.82 16.87
C ASP A 9 5.46 11.57 16.42
N ARG A 10 4.55 11.70 15.45
CA ARG A 10 3.83 10.55 14.88
C ARG A 10 4.75 9.64 14.06
N ILE A 11 5.75 10.21 13.38
CA ILE A 11 6.77 9.40 12.66
C ILE A 11 7.59 8.59 13.67
N LYS A 12 7.99 9.21 14.78
CA LYS A 12 8.76 8.56 15.84
C LYS A 12 7.96 7.44 16.51
N GLU A 13 6.70 7.68 16.82
CA GLU A 13 5.77 6.68 17.36
C GLU A 13 5.56 5.52 16.39
N PHE A 14 5.34 5.82 15.12
CA PHE A 14 5.20 4.81 14.06
C PHE A 14 6.44 3.93 13.93
N LYS A 15 7.64 4.54 13.85
CA LYS A 15 8.91 3.80 13.80
C LYS A 15 9.10 2.93 15.03
N TRP A 16 8.73 3.42 16.21
CA TRP A 16 8.81 2.66 17.45
C TRP A 16 7.84 1.48 17.46
N MET A 17 6.60 1.65 17.01
CA MET A 17 5.63 0.56 16.86
C MET A 17 6.14 -0.52 15.91
N VAL A 18 6.62 -0.13 14.72
CA VAL A 18 7.20 -1.05 13.73
C VAL A 18 8.37 -1.82 14.34
N GLN A 19 9.30 -1.12 15.01
CA GLN A 19 10.45 -1.75 15.64
C GLN A 19 10.06 -2.73 16.75
N LYS A 20 9.02 -2.43 17.54
CA LYS A 20 8.49 -3.34 18.57
C LYS A 20 7.91 -4.61 17.97
N VAL A 21 7.13 -4.50 16.90
CA VAL A 21 6.56 -5.66 16.20
C VAL A 21 7.67 -6.52 15.59
N LEU A 22 8.68 -5.90 14.97
CA LEU A 22 9.83 -6.60 14.39
C LEU A 22 10.73 -7.27 15.45
N ASN A 23 10.85 -6.67 16.63
CA ASN A 23 11.69 -7.19 17.72
C ASN A 23 10.97 -8.20 18.64
N ALA A 24 9.68 -8.44 18.43
CA ALA A 24 8.92 -9.40 19.21
C ALA A 24 9.40 -10.83 18.86
N LYS A 25 10.32 -11.36 19.67
CA LYS A 25 11.04 -12.63 19.46
C LYS A 25 10.14 -13.87 19.33
N ASP A 26 8.87 -13.76 19.69
CA ASP A 26 7.90 -14.88 19.68
C ASP A 26 6.95 -14.85 18.48
N ILE A 27 7.05 -13.87 17.58
CA ILE A 27 6.14 -13.74 16.45
C ILE A 27 6.80 -14.26 15.18
N LYS A 28 6.69 -15.57 14.92
CA LYS A 28 7.21 -16.20 13.69
C LYS A 28 6.63 -15.61 12.39
N LYS A 29 5.43 -15.02 12.46
CA LYS A 29 4.77 -14.27 11.38
C LYS A 29 3.97 -13.11 11.98
N PRO A 30 4.51 -11.89 12.03
CA PRO A 30 3.75 -10.75 12.53
C PRO A 30 2.48 -10.54 11.70
N PRO A 31 1.38 -10.11 12.33
CA PRO A 31 0.18 -9.76 11.57
C PRO A 31 0.54 -8.67 10.55
N PRO A 32 -0.09 -8.66 9.37
CA PRO A 32 0.23 -7.66 8.38
C PRO A 32 -0.08 -6.26 8.92
N PHE A 33 0.76 -5.31 8.56
CA PHE A 33 0.62 -3.94 9.01
C PHE A 33 -0.24 -3.16 8.03
N TYR A 34 -1.39 -2.65 8.50
CA TYR A 34 -2.36 -1.93 7.68
C TYR A 34 -2.49 -0.46 8.09
N PHE A 35 -2.71 0.41 7.12
CA PHE A 35 -2.95 1.84 7.32
C PHE A 35 -4.05 2.34 6.37
N SER A 36 -4.56 3.54 6.65
CA SER A 36 -5.38 4.27 5.67
C SER A 36 -4.50 5.27 4.93
N LEU A 37 -4.63 5.32 3.61
CA LEU A 37 -3.89 6.20 2.71
C LEU A 37 -4.83 7.25 2.15
N ILE A 38 -4.43 8.52 2.20
CA ILE A 38 -5.10 9.61 1.47
C ILE A 38 -4.44 9.71 0.09
N MET A 39 -5.24 9.64 -0.97
CA MET A 39 -4.84 9.64 -2.38
C MET A 39 -5.64 10.71 -3.13
N GLY A 40 -5.09 11.91 -3.25
CA GLY A 40 -5.86 13.09 -3.68
C GLY A 40 -7.04 13.33 -2.73
N GLU A 41 -8.26 13.35 -3.27
CA GLU A 41 -9.50 13.51 -2.50
C GLU A 41 -10.06 12.18 -1.96
N HIS A 42 -9.40 11.05 -2.24
CA HIS A 42 -9.88 9.71 -1.87
C HIS A 42 -9.17 9.20 -0.62
N ILE A 43 -9.88 8.39 0.17
CA ILE A 43 -9.30 7.67 1.31
C ILE A 43 -9.39 6.17 1.04
N GLY A 44 -8.23 5.53 0.89
CA GLY A 44 -8.10 4.08 0.85
C GLY A 44 -7.89 3.54 2.26
N HIS A 45 -8.72 2.60 2.69
CA HIS A 45 -8.55 1.91 3.97
C HIS A 45 -7.89 0.54 3.79
N ASN A 46 -7.30 0.01 4.85
CA ASN A 46 -6.69 -1.33 4.89
C ASN A 46 -5.58 -1.52 3.83
N CYS A 47 -4.78 -0.49 3.59
CA CYS A 47 -3.58 -0.57 2.76
C CYS A 47 -2.49 -1.32 3.52
N MET A 48 -1.97 -2.41 2.94
CA MET A 48 -0.89 -3.20 3.56
C MET A 48 0.47 -2.59 3.25
N VAL A 49 1.35 -2.47 4.24
CA VAL A 49 2.78 -2.18 4.01
C VAL A 49 3.48 -3.49 3.67
N GLU A 50 4.05 -3.57 2.47
CA GLU A 50 4.84 -4.72 2.02
C GLU A 50 6.19 -4.23 1.47
N ASN A 51 7.28 -4.52 2.19
CA ASN A 51 8.63 -4.10 1.80
C ASN A 51 9.15 -4.93 0.60
N GLY A 52 8.64 -6.16 0.41
CA GLY A 52 8.97 -6.99 -0.74
C GLY A 52 8.32 -6.54 -2.05
N ALA A 53 7.34 -5.64 -2.01
CA ALA A 53 6.61 -5.21 -3.19
C ALA A 53 7.36 -4.07 -3.91
N SER A 54 7.76 -4.29 -5.16
CA SER A 54 8.39 -3.25 -5.98
C SER A 54 7.41 -2.19 -6.49
N ASN A 55 6.11 -2.50 -6.50
CA ASN A 55 5.05 -1.60 -6.97
C ASN A 55 3.89 -1.58 -5.97
N THR A 56 3.26 -0.40 -5.82
CA THR A 56 1.97 -0.29 -5.12
C THR A 56 0.86 -0.82 -6.03
N VAL A 57 0.02 -1.70 -5.53
CA VAL A 57 -1.08 -2.30 -6.26
C VAL A 57 -2.40 -2.13 -5.50
N MET A 58 -3.50 -2.04 -6.25
CA MET A 58 -4.86 -1.95 -5.72
C MET A 58 -5.76 -2.89 -6.52
N PRO A 59 -6.71 -3.60 -5.89
CA PRO A 59 -7.70 -4.38 -6.62
C PRO A 59 -8.61 -3.48 -7.48
N ASN A 60 -8.94 -3.93 -8.69
CA ASN A 60 -9.80 -3.17 -9.62
C ASN A 60 -11.13 -2.74 -8.97
N ALA A 61 -11.78 -3.66 -8.25
CA ALA A 61 -13.05 -3.39 -7.56
C ALA A 61 -12.95 -2.27 -6.50
N ILE A 62 -11.75 -2.03 -5.93
CA ILE A 62 -11.55 -0.91 -5.00
C ILE A 62 -11.37 0.40 -5.78
N ALA A 63 -10.63 0.38 -6.88
CA ALA A 63 -10.49 1.55 -7.76
C ALA A 63 -11.85 2.02 -8.30
N GLU A 64 -12.68 1.08 -8.76
CA GLU A 64 -14.05 1.34 -9.22
C GLU A 64 -14.93 1.96 -8.11
N LYS A 65 -14.87 1.40 -6.89
CA LYS A 65 -15.62 1.94 -5.73
C LYS A 65 -15.19 3.35 -5.34
N LEU A 66 -13.91 3.65 -5.50
CA LEU A 66 -13.36 4.98 -5.25
C LEU A 66 -13.58 5.93 -6.44
N GLY A 67 -14.15 5.48 -7.56
CA GLY A 67 -14.35 6.33 -8.74
C GLY A 67 -13.04 6.74 -9.43
N LEU A 68 -11.95 6.01 -9.18
CA LEU A 68 -10.63 6.34 -9.70
C LEU A 68 -10.56 6.10 -11.20
N GLN A 69 -10.06 7.10 -11.92
CA GLN A 69 -9.74 6.97 -13.34
C GLN A 69 -8.33 6.39 -13.49
N TYR A 70 -8.16 5.41 -14.37
CA TYR A 70 -6.87 4.82 -14.68
C TYR A 70 -6.70 4.64 -16.18
N GLU A 71 -5.46 4.81 -16.64
CA GLU A 71 -5.12 4.56 -18.03
C GLU A 71 -4.80 3.07 -18.23
N PRO A 72 -5.38 2.41 -19.25
CA PRO A 72 -5.04 1.02 -19.55
C PRO A 72 -3.54 0.85 -19.74
N THR A 73 -3.00 -0.25 -19.21
CA THR A 73 -1.59 -0.59 -19.38
C THR A 73 -1.46 -2.10 -19.52
N GLU A 74 -0.61 -2.55 -20.43
CA GLU A 74 -0.22 -3.96 -20.51
C GLU A 74 1.07 -4.15 -19.73
N LYS A 75 0.93 -4.24 -18.41
CA LYS A 75 2.01 -4.65 -17.52
C LYS A 75 1.58 -5.87 -16.73
N SER A 76 2.52 -6.78 -16.53
CA SER A 76 2.33 -7.96 -15.71
C SER A 76 3.11 -7.81 -14.40
N VAL A 77 2.51 -8.25 -13.29
CA VAL A 77 3.13 -8.28 -11.96
C VAL A 77 3.30 -9.74 -11.57
N LEU A 78 4.54 -10.13 -11.24
CA LEU A 78 4.84 -11.43 -10.67
C LEU A 78 4.51 -11.40 -9.18
N GLN A 79 3.63 -12.28 -8.75
CA GLN A 79 3.28 -12.49 -7.36
C GLN A 79 4.30 -13.40 -6.66
N LEU A 80 4.27 -13.39 -5.32
CA LEU A 80 5.17 -14.16 -4.47
C LEU A 80 5.01 -15.69 -4.64
N ASP A 81 3.83 -16.14 -5.07
CA ASP A 81 3.51 -17.53 -5.40
C ASP A 81 3.89 -17.92 -6.84
N GLY A 82 4.52 -17.01 -7.59
CA GLY A 82 4.93 -17.24 -8.97
C GLY A 82 3.84 -17.00 -10.01
N ILE A 83 2.62 -16.61 -9.59
CA ILE A 83 1.54 -16.28 -10.51
C ILE A 83 1.81 -14.92 -11.16
N VAL A 84 1.59 -14.85 -12.47
CA VAL A 84 1.69 -13.60 -13.23
C VAL A 84 0.29 -13.01 -13.35
N MET A 85 0.09 -11.82 -12.79
CA MET A 85 -1.16 -11.06 -12.90
C MET A 85 -1.02 -9.94 -13.91
N ASN A 86 -2.03 -9.77 -14.77
CA ASN A 86 -2.10 -8.61 -15.65
C ASN A 86 -2.71 -7.42 -14.89
N THR A 87 -2.06 -6.27 -15.02
CA THR A 87 -2.62 -5.00 -14.53
C THR A 87 -3.67 -4.50 -15.51
N VAL A 88 -4.73 -3.90 -14.99
CA VAL A 88 -5.81 -3.30 -15.81
C VAL A 88 -5.51 -1.85 -16.20
N GLY A 89 -4.63 -1.19 -15.46
CA GLY A 89 -4.24 0.19 -15.71
C GLY A 89 -3.36 0.78 -14.62
N VAL A 90 -2.94 2.03 -14.85
CA VAL A 90 -2.23 2.85 -13.87
C VAL A 90 -3.09 4.06 -13.53
N ILE A 91 -3.32 4.29 -12.24
CA ILE A 91 -3.95 5.51 -11.76
C ILE A 91 -2.93 6.65 -11.90
N LYS A 92 -3.24 7.65 -12.72
CA LYS A 92 -2.43 8.87 -12.88
C LYS A 92 -3.08 10.04 -12.15
N ASN A 93 -2.28 11.06 -11.85
CA ASN A 93 -2.74 12.34 -11.30
C ASN A 93 -3.41 12.27 -9.92
N LEU A 94 -2.98 11.34 -9.07
CA LEU A 94 -3.23 11.41 -7.63
C LEU A 94 -2.23 12.41 -7.00
N GLU A 95 -2.50 13.70 -7.15
CA GLU A 95 -1.78 14.79 -6.47
C GLU A 95 -2.28 14.99 -5.03
#